data_AF-A0A0P9TMM2-F1
#
_entry.id   AF-A0A0P9TMM2-F1
#
_cell.length_a   1.000
_cell.length_b   1.000
_cell.length_c   1.000
_cell.angle_alpha   90.00
_cell.angle_beta   90.00
_cell.angle_gamma   90.00
#
_symmetry.space_group_name_H-M   'P 1'
#
loop_
_entity.id
_entity.type
_entity.pdbx_description
1 polymer ?
#
loop_
_entity_poly.entity_id
_entity_poly.type
_entity_poly.pdbx_seq_one_letter_code
_entity_poly.pdbx_strand_id
1 'polypeptide(L)' 'MARQHIVQLNQKIDELASLRDTLQELVEHCHGDDRPDCPILKDLASGGCC' A
#
# COMPACT_ATOMS: atom_id res chain seq x y z
N MET A 1 22.95 13.31 -18.91
CA MET A 1 22.28 13.62 -17.62
C MET A 1 20.76 13.43 -17.63
N ALA A 2 20.00 13.52 -18.73
CA ALA A 2 18.56 13.18 -18.69
C ALA A 2 18.25 11.71 -18.31
N ARG A 3 19.09 10.76 -18.76
CA ARG A 3 18.88 9.32 -18.51
C ARG A 3 18.95 8.95 -17.02
N GLN A 4 19.77 9.61 -16.23
CA GLN A 4 19.85 9.33 -14.78
C GLN A 4 18.59 9.78 -14.05
N HIS A 5 18.03 10.93 -14.41
CA HIS A 5 16.75 11.38 -13.86
C HIS A 5 15.59 10.44 -14.24
N ILE A 6 15.60 9.88 -15.46
CA ILE A 6 14.62 8.85 -15.87
C ILE A 6 14.75 7.60 -15.01
N VAL A 7 15.98 7.13 -14.73
CA VAL A 7 16.20 5.97 -13.85
C VAL A 7 15.66 6.24 -12.44
N GLN A 8 15.93 7.41 -11.88
CA GLN A 8 15.42 7.80 -10.56
C GLN A 8 13.89 7.90 -10.52
N LEU A 9 13.28 8.41 -11.60
CA LEU A 9 11.83 8.48 -11.70
C LEU A 9 11.20 7.08 -11.76
N ASN A 10 11.76 6.17 -12.56
CA ASN A 10 11.29 4.79 -12.64
C ASN A 10 11.40 4.07 -11.29
N GLN A 11 12.52 4.24 -10.58
CA GLN A 11 12.68 3.68 -9.24
C GLN A 11 11.58 4.14 -8.27
N LYS A 12 11.23 5.43 -8.33
CA LYS A 12 10.17 5.98 -7.48
C LYS A 12 8.77 5.53 -7.90
N ILE A 13 8.56 5.31 -9.20
CA ILE A 13 7.31 4.74 -9.71
C ILE A 13 7.16 3.30 -9.22
N ASP A 14 8.22 2.49 -9.27
CA ASP A 14 8.19 1.10 -8.82
C ASP A 14 7.87 1.01 -7.32
N GLU A 15 8.48 1.88 -6.51
CA GLU A 15 8.21 1.97 -5.07
C GLU A 15 6.74 2.33 -4.80
N LEU A 16 6.22 3.36 -5.48
CA LEU A 16 4.82 3.78 -5.34
C LEU A 16 3.84 2.74 -5.89
N ALA A 17 4.20 2.02 -6.95
CA ALA A 17 3.40 0.95 -7.53
C ALA A 17 3.29 -0.22 -6.55
N SER A 18 4.39 -0.61 -5.90
CA SER A 18 4.39 -1.64 -4.85
C SER A 18 3.46 -1.25 -3.68
N LEU A 19 3.56 -0.01 -3.20
CA LEU A 19 2.68 0.49 -2.14
C LEU A 19 1.20 0.50 -2.57
N ARG A 20 0.92 0.92 -3.81
CA ARG A 20 -0.43 0.87 -4.38
C ARG A 20 -0.94 -0.56 -4.41
N ASP A 21 -0.14 -1.52 -4.85
CA ASP A 21 -0.56 -2.91 -5.00
C ASP A 21 -0.88 -3.53 -3.63
N THR A 22 -0.08 -3.23 -2.60
CA THR A 22 -0.42 -3.58 -1.21
C THR A 22 -1.73 -2.93 -0.78
N LEU A 23 -1.93 -1.62 -1.01
CA LEU A 23 -3.19 -0.95 -0.67
C LEU A 23 -4.38 -1.53 -1.44
N GLN A 24 -4.19 -1.95 -2.69
CA GLN A 24 -5.22 -2.56 -3.51
C GLN A 24 -5.61 -3.93 -2.96
N GLU A 25 -4.64 -4.78 -2.64
CA GLU A 25 -4.86 -6.07 -1.96
C GLU A 25 -5.63 -5.84 -0.65
N LEU A 26 -5.21 -4.85 0.15
CA LEU A 26 -5.89 -4.49 1.39
C LEU A 26 -7.35 -4.07 1.17
N VAL A 27 -7.64 -3.29 0.12
CA VAL A 27 -9.01 -2.89 -0.25
C VAL A 27 -9.82 -4.06 -0.81
N GLU A 28 -9.22 -4.93 -1.62
CA GLU A 28 -9.88 -6.12 -2.16
C GLU A 28 -10.29 -7.08 -1.02
N HIS A 29 -9.44 -7.25 -0.02
CA HIS A 29 -9.74 -8.01 1.20
C HIS A 29 -10.71 -7.30 2.15
N CYS A 30 -10.87 -5.98 2.03
CA CYS A 30 -11.82 -5.17 2.80
C CYS A 30 -12.92 -4.63 1.86
N HIS A 31 -13.69 -5.54 1.26
CA HIS A 31 -14.85 -5.19 0.45
C HIS A 31 -15.94 -4.58 1.32
N GLY A 32 -15.91 -3.25 1.45
CA GLY A 32 -17.03 -2.31 1.23
C GLY A 32 -18.40 -2.52 1.90
N ASP A 33 -18.59 -3.49 2.79
CA ASP A 33 -19.90 -3.78 3.37
C ASP A 33 -19.75 -4.07 4.86
N ASP A 34 -20.07 -3.07 5.68
CA ASP A 34 -20.61 -3.14 7.05
C ASP A 34 -20.06 -4.25 7.99
N ARG A 35 -18.80 -4.67 7.83
CA ARG A 35 -18.19 -5.71 8.66
C ARG A 35 -17.18 -5.08 9.61
N PRO A 36 -17.47 -5.06 10.93
CA PRO A 36 -16.57 -4.54 11.96
C PRO A 36 -15.30 -5.39 12.17
N ASP A 37 -15.13 -6.49 11.42
CA ASP A 37 -14.02 -7.43 11.50
C ASP A 37 -13.08 -7.29 10.28
N CYS A 38 -12.74 -6.06 9.86
CA CYS A 38 -11.72 -5.88 8.83
C CYS A 38 -10.34 -6.19 9.44
N PRO A 39 -9.69 -7.31 9.06
CA PRO A 39 -8.46 -7.78 9.70
C PRO A 39 -7.28 -6.81 9.51
N ILE A 40 -7.35 -5.93 8.52
CA ILE A 40 -6.34 -4.91 8.21
C ILE A 40 -6.38 -3.76 9.21
N LEU A 41 -7.58 -3.32 9.61
CA LEU A 41 -7.71 -2.34 10.70
C LEU A 41 -7.20 -2.93 12.00
N LYS A 42 -7.39 -4.24 12.21
CA LYS A 42 -6.86 -4.97 13.37
C LYS A 42 -5.34 -5.08 13.33
N ASP A 43 -4.74 -5.41 12.18
CA ASP A 43 -3.28 -5.49 12.02
C ASP A 43 -2.61 -4.11 12.07
N LEU A 44 -3.21 -3.06 11.48
CA LEU A 44 -2.70 -1.69 11.58
C LEU A 44 -2.86 -1.12 13.00
N ALA A 45 -3.97 -1.44 13.69
CA ALA A 45 -4.14 -1.09 15.10
C ALA A 45 -3.16 -1.87 16.00
N SER A 46 -2.84 -3.12 15.66
CA SER A 46 -1.84 -3.92 16.37
C SER A 46 -0.40 -3.54 16.03
N GLY A 47 -0.13 -3.02 14.84
CA GLY A 47 1.18 -2.48 14.44
C GLY A 47 1.47 -1.06 14.94
N GLY A 48 0.49 -0.43 15.60
CA GLY A 48 0.60 0.92 16.15
C GLY A 48 0.78 0.99 17.67
N CYS A 49 1.02 -0.12 18.36
CA CYS A 49 1.23 -0.09 19.81
C CYS A 49 2.55 -0.75 20.24
N CYS A 50 3.39 0.11 20.83
CA CYS A 50 4.69 -0.06 21.49
C CYS A 50 5.92 -0.20 20.58
#